data_AF-A0A6H0S9J8-F1
#
_entry.id   AF-A0A6H0S9J8-F1
#
_cell.length_a   1.000
_cell.length_b   1.000
_cell.length_c   1.000
_cell.angle_alpha   90.00
_cell.angle_beta   90.00
_cell.angle_gamma   90.00
#
_symmetry.space_group_name_H-M   'P 1'
#
loop_
_entity.id
_entity.type
_entity.pdbx_description
1 polymer ?
#
loop_
_entity_poly.entity_id
_entity_poly.type
_entity_poly.pdbx_seq_one_letter_code
_entity_poly.pdbx_strand_id
1 'polypeptide(L)'
;MSVLGAFLSTWDSARATLGEGPPVGGAEFDRSGTLDELHRMIASAGPGEHWTGAAAEAYSGRNERLVGTIGGLAELDRRLGSEVDRSAQVVAAGRRDLDAVKQWVLSAAASVPPNTAGERALIAVVSRGVGEVADILRRSNADMNGIAARIRDLGEGYQTLGDRQGRDADADDPNGQG
;
A
#
# COMPACT_ATOMS: atom_id res chain seq x y z
N MET A 1 -28.66 3.02 28.44
CA MET A 1 -28.37 3.12 26.99
C MET A 1 -29.35 2.22 26.25
N SER A 2 -29.86 2.65 25.09
CA SER A 2 -30.67 1.79 24.22
C SER A 2 -29.77 0.85 23.40
N VAL A 3 -30.34 -0.27 22.91
CA VAL A 3 -29.63 -1.22 22.03
C VAL A 3 -29.12 -0.53 20.76
N LEU A 4 -29.89 0.42 20.23
CA LEU A 4 -29.48 1.26 19.10
C LEU A 4 -28.31 2.19 19.47
N GLY A 5 -28.30 2.77 20.67
CA GLY A 5 -27.19 3.60 21.14
C GLY A 5 -25.89 2.80 21.30
N ALA A 6 -25.99 1.55 21.79
CA ALA A 6 -24.84 0.66 21.86
C ALA A 6 -24.27 0.34 20.46
N PHE A 7 -25.15 0.04 19.49
CA PHE A 7 -24.74 -0.14 18.09
C PHE A 7 -24.00 1.08 17.53
N LEU A 8 -24.55 2.29 17.72
CA LEU A 8 -23.94 3.51 17.21
C LEU A 8 -22.54 3.73 17.79
N SER A 9 -22.36 3.45 19.09
CA SER A 9 -21.04 3.51 19.72
C SER A 9 -20.05 2.46 19.18
N THR A 10 -20.52 1.22 18.95
CA THR A 10 -19.70 0.18 18.29
C THR A 10 -19.32 0.58 16.87
N TRP A 11 -20.25 1.14 16.11
CA TRP A 11 -20.02 1.62 14.76
C TRP A 11 -19.03 2.79 14.72
N ASP A 12 -19.17 3.78 15.60
CA ASP A 12 -18.23 4.92 15.69
C ASP A 12 -16.81 4.40 15.99
N SER A 13 -16.69 3.47 16.94
CA SER A 13 -15.41 2.82 17.28
C SER A 13 -14.82 2.09 16.09
N ALA A 14 -15.63 1.31 15.37
CA ALA A 14 -15.20 0.60 14.16
C ALA A 14 -14.72 1.57 13.07
N ARG A 15 -15.47 2.64 12.81
CA ARG A 15 -15.09 3.64 11.81
C ARG A 15 -13.77 4.32 12.15
N ALA A 16 -13.56 4.66 13.42
CA ALA A 16 -12.32 5.27 13.88
C ALA A 16 -11.08 4.37 13.64
N THR A 17 -11.23 3.04 13.64
CA THR A 17 -10.09 2.13 13.32
C THR A 17 -9.61 2.25 11.87
N LEU A 18 -10.45 2.72 10.96
CA LEU A 18 -10.08 3.00 9.58
C LEU A 18 -9.51 4.42 9.40
N GLY A 19 -9.33 5.16 10.50
CA GLY A 19 -8.83 6.54 10.51
C GLY A 19 -9.84 7.58 10.03
N GLU A 20 -9.36 8.82 9.95
CA GLU A 20 -10.14 9.99 9.50
C GLU A 20 -9.48 10.67 8.29
N GLY A 21 -10.21 11.57 7.62
CA GLY A 21 -9.73 12.34 6.48
C GLY A 21 -9.57 11.53 5.18
N PRO A 22 -9.25 12.17 4.04
CA PRO A 22 -9.02 11.46 2.79
C PRO A 22 -7.82 10.50 2.92
N PRO A 23 -7.95 9.22 2.55
CA PRO A 23 -6.81 8.31 2.55
C PRO A 23 -5.69 8.83 1.64
N VAL A 24 -4.45 8.73 2.11
CA VAL A 24 -3.26 9.15 1.35
C VAL A 24 -2.98 8.12 0.25
N GLY A 25 -2.87 8.59 -0.99
CA GLY A 25 -2.53 7.76 -2.14
C GLY A 25 -1.04 7.50 -2.30
N GLY A 26 -0.71 6.60 -3.21
CA GLY A 26 0.64 6.12 -3.45
C GLY A 26 1.54 7.05 -4.25
N ALA A 27 1.00 8.10 -4.87
CA ALA A 27 1.76 9.01 -5.72
C ALA A 27 2.97 9.64 -5.02
N GLU A 28 2.94 9.82 -3.70
CA GLU A 28 4.07 10.36 -2.94
C GLU A 28 5.26 9.38 -2.86
N PHE A 29 4.98 8.09 -3.01
CA PHE A 29 5.93 6.98 -2.92
C PHE A 29 6.38 6.46 -4.28
N ASP A 30 5.79 6.96 -5.37
CA ASP A 30 6.19 6.63 -6.74
C ASP A 30 7.08 7.74 -7.32
N ARG A 31 8.41 7.55 -7.25
CA ARG A 31 9.38 8.39 -7.95
C ARG A 31 9.91 7.74 -9.23
N SER A 32 9.21 6.71 -9.74
CA SER A 32 9.63 5.96 -10.91
C SER A 32 9.84 6.84 -12.14
N GLY A 33 9.03 7.88 -12.34
CA GLY A 33 9.19 8.81 -13.45
C GLY A 33 10.55 9.53 -13.47
N THR A 34 11.04 9.97 -12.30
CA THR A 34 12.37 10.59 -12.17
C THR A 34 13.47 9.55 -12.36
N LEU A 35 13.29 8.35 -11.83
CA LEU A 35 14.25 7.25 -11.97
C LEU A 35 14.33 6.76 -13.43
N ASP A 36 13.22 6.72 -14.16
CA ASP A 36 13.16 6.37 -15.59
C ASP A 36 13.85 7.44 -16.47
N GLU A 37 13.82 8.71 -16.06
CA GLU A 37 14.60 9.77 -16.72
C GLU A 37 16.11 9.61 -16.48
N LEU A 38 16.51 9.36 -15.23
CA LEU A 38 17.90 9.08 -14.87
C LEU A 38 18.43 7.83 -15.58
N HIS A 39 17.61 6.77 -15.64
CA HIS A 39 17.92 5.54 -16.37
C HIS A 39 18.26 5.85 -17.83
N ARG A 40 17.40 6.62 -18.52
CA ARG A 40 17.63 6.98 -19.93
C ARG A 40 18.87 7.84 -20.12
N MET A 41 19.11 8.79 -19.21
CA MET A 41 20.30 9.65 -19.26
C MET A 41 21.59 8.83 -19.13
N ILE A 42 21.65 7.93 -18.15
CA ILE A 42 22.83 7.10 -17.91
C ILE A 42 23.00 6.05 -19.02
N ALA A 43 21.92 5.45 -19.50
CA ALA A 43 21.99 4.55 -20.65
C ALA A 43 22.59 5.25 -21.89
N SER A 44 22.29 6.54 -22.09
CA SER A 44 22.85 7.33 -23.19
C SER A 44 24.30 7.78 -22.99
N ALA A 45 24.82 7.69 -21.76
CA ALA A 45 26.20 8.07 -21.41
C ALA A 45 27.22 6.95 -21.66
N GLY A 46 26.77 5.77 -22.14
CA GLY A 46 27.65 4.65 -22.48
C GLY A 46 28.71 5.01 -23.55
N PRO A 47 29.77 4.20 -23.70
CA PRO A 47 30.77 4.42 -24.73
C PRO A 47 30.14 4.37 -26.12
N GLY A 48 30.24 5.47 -26.88
CA GLY A 48 29.85 5.50 -28.28
C GLY A 48 30.89 4.84 -29.19
N GLU A 49 30.62 4.79 -30.50
CA GLU A 49 31.46 4.09 -31.49
C GLU A 49 32.94 4.54 -31.53
N HIS A 50 33.24 5.73 -31.04
CA HIS A 50 34.58 6.32 -31.08
C HIS A 50 35.42 6.08 -29.83
N TRP A 51 34.82 5.62 -28.73
CA TRP A 51 35.54 5.31 -27.50
C TRP A 51 35.67 3.79 -27.35
N THR A 52 36.88 3.27 -27.56
CA THR A 52 37.17 1.84 -27.58
C THR A 52 38.37 1.48 -26.70
N GLY A 53 38.58 0.18 -26.47
CA GLY A 53 39.66 -0.36 -25.64
C GLY A 53 39.22 -0.65 -24.21
N ALA A 54 40.13 -1.22 -23.41
CA ALA A 54 39.83 -1.76 -22.08
C ALA A 54 39.15 -0.77 -21.12
N ALA A 55 39.49 0.52 -21.20
CA ALA A 55 38.85 1.56 -20.39
C ALA A 55 37.38 1.79 -20.79
N ALA A 56 37.07 1.73 -22.09
CA ALA A 56 35.69 1.83 -22.59
C ALA A 56 34.86 0.62 -22.17
N GLU A 57 35.42 -0.58 -22.26
CA GLU A 57 34.76 -1.82 -21.82
C GLU A 57 34.46 -1.81 -20.32
N ALA A 58 35.43 -1.41 -19.50
CA ALA A 58 35.25 -1.30 -18.04
C ALA A 58 34.17 -0.27 -17.68
N TYR A 59 34.12 0.86 -18.40
CA TYR A 59 33.06 1.84 -18.21
C TYR A 59 31.69 1.32 -18.67
N SER A 60 31.60 0.65 -19.83
CA SER A 60 30.34 0.06 -20.32
C SER A 60 29.74 -0.89 -19.29
N GLY A 61 30.56 -1.79 -18.74
CA GLY A 61 30.11 -2.72 -17.71
C GLY A 61 29.58 -2.02 -16.45
N ARG A 62 30.23 -0.93 -16.02
CA ARG A 62 29.74 -0.11 -14.89
C ARG A 62 28.45 0.62 -15.23
N ASN A 63 28.38 1.19 -16.43
CA ASN A 63 27.20 1.91 -16.90
C ASN A 63 25.98 0.98 -16.97
N GLU A 64 26.14 -0.22 -17.54
CA GLU A 64 25.10 -1.25 -17.61
C GLU A 64 24.60 -1.67 -16.22
N ARG A 65 25.51 -1.87 -15.26
CA ARG A 65 25.14 -2.15 -13.87
C ARG A 65 24.33 -1.02 -13.25
N LEU A 66 24.77 0.23 -13.40
CA LEU A 66 24.07 1.40 -12.88
C LEU A 66 22.68 1.58 -13.51
N VAL A 67 22.57 1.40 -14.83
CA VAL A 67 21.28 1.40 -15.55
C VAL A 67 20.34 0.33 -14.98
N GLY A 68 20.86 -0.88 -14.74
CA GLY A 68 20.12 -1.97 -14.11
C GLY A 68 19.63 -1.63 -12.70
N THR A 69 20.50 -1.05 -11.86
CA THR A 69 20.15 -0.64 -10.49
C THR A 69 19.03 0.40 -10.51
N ILE A 70 19.15 1.46 -11.32
CA ILE A 70 18.15 2.53 -11.38
C ILE A 70 16.82 2.02 -11.95
N GLY A 71 16.85 1.16 -12.97
CA GLY A 71 15.65 0.51 -13.48
C GLY A 71 14.96 -0.36 -12.42
N GLY A 72 15.74 -1.08 -11.62
CA GLY A 72 15.22 -1.84 -10.47
C GLY A 72 14.56 -0.95 -9.41
N LEU A 73 15.18 0.18 -9.07
CA LEU A 73 14.61 1.16 -8.15
C LEU A 73 13.29 1.75 -8.69
N ALA A 74 13.24 2.11 -9.97
CA ALA A 74 12.05 2.66 -10.60
C ALA A 74 10.85 1.71 -10.51
N GLU A 75 11.07 0.43 -10.77
CA GLU A 75 10.01 -0.58 -10.67
C GLU A 75 9.55 -0.81 -9.24
N LEU A 76 10.46 -0.82 -8.26
CA LEU A 76 10.09 -0.96 -6.85
C LEU A 76 9.28 0.24 -6.36
N ASP A 77 9.66 1.48 -6.72
CA ASP A 77 8.93 2.71 -6.34
C ASP A 77 7.50 2.71 -6.90
N ARG A 78 7.35 2.33 -8.17
CA ARG A 78 6.04 2.23 -8.83
C ARG A 78 5.13 1.21 -8.12
N ARG A 79 5.70 0.05 -7.76
CA ARG A 79 4.98 -1.00 -7.04
C ARG A 79 4.62 -0.56 -5.62
N LEU A 80 5.52 0.15 -4.93
CA LEU A 80 5.25 0.69 -3.61
C LEU A 80 4.08 1.68 -3.65
N GLY A 81 4.10 2.63 -4.58
CA GLY A 81 2.97 3.54 -4.82
C GLY A 81 1.67 2.77 -5.05
N SER A 82 1.69 1.77 -5.92
CA SER A 82 0.50 0.95 -6.20
C SER A 82 -0.06 0.22 -4.96
N GLU A 83 0.79 -0.28 -4.06
CA GLU A 83 0.35 -0.92 -2.81
C GLU A 83 -0.20 0.07 -1.79
N VAL A 84 0.34 1.30 -1.75
CA VAL A 84 -0.22 2.38 -0.92
C VAL A 84 -1.60 2.81 -1.44
N ASP A 85 -1.78 2.91 -2.76
CA ASP A 85 -3.10 3.16 -3.36
C ASP A 85 -4.11 2.07 -3.01
N ARG A 86 -3.69 0.80 -3.00
CA ARG A 86 -4.55 -0.32 -2.57
C ARG A 86 -4.95 -0.18 -1.11
N SER A 87 -4.02 0.22 -0.23
CA SER A 87 -4.34 0.50 1.18
C SER A 87 -5.39 1.60 1.30
N ALA A 88 -5.21 2.71 0.58
CA ALA A 88 -6.16 3.81 0.54
C ALA A 88 -7.56 3.35 0.09
N GLN A 89 -7.63 2.48 -0.92
CA GLN A 89 -8.89 1.92 -1.41
C GLN A 89 -9.58 1.02 -0.37
N VAL A 90 -8.83 0.17 0.33
CA VAL A 90 -9.39 -0.69 1.41
C VAL A 90 -9.99 0.17 2.52
N VAL A 91 -9.31 1.25 2.95
CA VAL A 91 -9.85 2.20 3.92
C VAL A 91 -11.13 2.86 3.40
N ALA A 92 -11.11 3.40 2.19
CA ALA A 92 -12.25 4.08 1.61
C ALA A 92 -13.47 3.16 1.45
N ALA A 93 -13.25 1.92 1.00
CA ALA A 93 -14.29 0.91 0.86
C ALA A 93 -14.86 0.50 2.23
N GLY A 94 -14.01 0.17 3.20
CA GLY A 94 -14.47 -0.20 4.54
C GLY A 94 -15.30 0.89 5.20
N ARG A 95 -14.89 2.16 5.06
CA ARG A 95 -15.65 3.32 5.56
C ARG A 95 -17.02 3.43 4.90
N ARG A 96 -17.08 3.30 3.56
CA ARG A 96 -18.35 3.33 2.81
C ARG A 96 -19.29 2.21 3.24
N ASP A 97 -18.76 1.00 3.39
CA ASP A 97 -19.55 -0.16 3.79
C ASP A 97 -20.08 0.00 5.22
N LEU A 98 -19.25 0.51 6.15
CA LEU A 98 -19.70 0.86 7.50
C LEU A 98 -20.83 1.90 7.46
N ASP A 99 -20.67 2.98 6.69
CA ASP A 99 -21.70 4.02 6.54
C ASP A 99 -23.03 3.43 6.05
N ALA A 100 -22.99 2.51 5.08
CA ALA A 100 -24.15 1.80 4.57
C ALA A 100 -24.84 0.93 5.63
N VAL A 101 -24.08 0.19 6.45
CA VAL A 101 -24.63 -0.62 7.56
C VAL A 101 -25.32 0.28 8.59
N LYS A 102 -24.72 1.42 8.96
CA LYS A 102 -25.34 2.39 9.89
C LYS A 102 -26.67 2.91 9.35
N GLN A 103 -26.70 3.31 8.08
CA GLN A 103 -27.93 3.81 7.45
C GLN A 103 -29.02 2.73 7.41
N TRP A 104 -28.66 1.49 7.11
CA TRP A 104 -29.59 0.36 7.11
C TRP A 104 -30.16 0.11 8.52
N VAL A 105 -29.32 0.06 9.57
CA VAL A 105 -29.79 -0.14 10.95
C VAL A 105 -30.72 1.00 11.40
N LEU A 106 -30.37 2.25 11.13
CA LEU A 106 -31.19 3.41 11.48
C LEU A 106 -32.56 3.37 10.78
N SER A 107 -32.56 3.05 9.49
CA SER A 107 -33.80 2.96 8.70
C SER A 107 -34.69 1.81 9.18
N ALA A 108 -34.09 0.65 9.44
CA ALA A 108 -34.82 -0.50 9.98
C ALA A 108 -35.37 -0.18 11.37
N ALA A 109 -34.59 0.42 12.27
CA ALA A 109 -35.04 0.81 13.60
C ALA A 109 -36.21 1.81 13.58
N ALA A 110 -36.22 2.76 12.62
CA ALA A 110 -37.31 3.72 12.46
C ALA A 110 -38.63 3.07 11.99
N SER A 111 -38.57 1.88 11.36
CA SER A 111 -39.74 1.15 10.87
C SER A 111 -40.39 0.23 11.93
N VAL A 112 -39.76 0.10 13.10
CA VAL A 112 -40.19 -0.82 14.16
C VAL A 112 -41.37 -0.23 14.96
N PRO A 113 -42.47 -0.97 15.16
CA PRO A 113 -43.59 -0.49 15.97
C PRO A 113 -43.24 -0.45 17.48
N PRO A 114 -43.80 0.49 18.26
CA PRO A 114 -43.48 0.66 19.68
C PRO A 114 -44.23 -0.35 20.56
N ASN A 115 -43.92 -1.64 20.38
CA ASN A 115 -44.48 -2.75 21.15
C ASN A 115 -43.43 -3.85 21.36
N THR A 116 -43.76 -4.88 22.14
CA THR A 116 -42.83 -5.98 22.45
C THR A 116 -42.33 -6.75 21.23
N ALA A 117 -43.17 -6.89 20.19
CA ALA A 117 -42.73 -7.53 18.95
C ALA A 117 -41.69 -6.65 18.23
N GLY A 118 -41.90 -5.33 18.26
CA GLY A 118 -40.94 -4.37 17.73
C GLY A 118 -39.63 -4.34 18.50
N GLU A 119 -39.66 -4.39 19.83
CA GLU A 119 -38.43 -4.47 20.65
C GLU A 119 -37.56 -5.68 20.26
N ARG A 120 -38.17 -6.85 20.03
CA ARG A 120 -37.45 -8.04 19.56
C ARG A 120 -36.89 -7.85 18.15
N ALA A 121 -37.66 -7.24 17.25
CA ALA A 121 -37.20 -6.94 15.90
C ALA A 121 -35.99 -5.97 15.91
N LEU A 122 -36.01 -4.96 16.77
CA LEU A 122 -34.91 -4.02 16.94
C LEU A 122 -33.63 -4.72 17.41
N ILE A 123 -33.74 -5.65 18.37
CA ILE A 123 -32.61 -6.46 18.84
C ILE A 123 -32.01 -7.27 17.70
N ALA A 124 -32.85 -7.88 16.85
CA ALA A 124 -32.38 -8.67 15.71
C ALA A 124 -31.67 -7.80 14.66
N VAL A 125 -32.23 -6.63 14.32
CA VAL A 125 -31.62 -5.66 13.39
C VAL A 125 -30.24 -5.22 13.90
N VAL A 126 -30.15 -4.82 15.17
CA VAL A 126 -28.89 -4.40 15.77
C VAL A 126 -27.87 -5.53 15.83
N SER A 127 -28.29 -6.75 16.21
CA SER A 127 -27.40 -7.91 16.26
C SER A 127 -26.79 -8.21 14.88
N ARG A 128 -27.61 -8.13 13.83
CA ARG A 128 -27.11 -8.24 12.45
C ARG A 128 -26.15 -7.11 12.10
N GLY A 129 -26.51 -5.87 12.41
CA GLY A 129 -25.65 -4.71 12.12
C GLY A 129 -24.26 -4.82 12.78
N VAL A 130 -24.20 -5.29 14.04
CA VAL A 130 -22.93 -5.56 14.74
C VAL A 130 -22.13 -6.65 14.03
N GLY A 131 -22.78 -7.73 13.57
CA GLY A 131 -22.13 -8.79 12.80
C GLY A 131 -21.50 -8.28 11.50
N GLU A 132 -22.25 -7.51 10.72
CA GLU A 132 -21.78 -6.91 9.46
C GLU A 132 -20.59 -5.95 9.69
N VAL A 133 -20.65 -5.13 10.76
CA VAL A 133 -19.52 -4.28 11.17
C VAL A 133 -18.27 -5.11 11.46
N ALA A 134 -18.41 -6.21 12.22
CA ALA A 134 -17.29 -7.09 12.56
C ALA A 134 -16.70 -7.77 11.31
N ASP A 135 -17.53 -8.20 10.37
CA ASP A 135 -17.08 -8.83 9.13
C ASP A 135 -16.41 -7.84 8.18
N ILE A 136 -16.87 -6.60 8.10
CA ILE A 136 -16.17 -5.52 7.36
C ILE A 136 -14.77 -5.32 7.94
N LEU A 137 -14.64 -5.14 9.26
CA LEU A 137 -13.33 -4.94 9.89
C LEU A 137 -12.40 -6.13 9.68
N ARG A 138 -12.92 -7.36 9.78
CA ARG A 138 -12.13 -8.58 9.55
C ARG A 138 -11.58 -8.64 8.12
N ARG A 139 -12.41 -8.35 7.13
CA ARG A 139 -11.99 -8.31 5.71
C ARG A 139 -10.97 -7.21 5.47
N SER A 140 -11.24 -5.98 5.92
CA SER A 140 -10.30 -4.86 5.79
C SER A 140 -8.94 -5.18 6.42
N ASN A 141 -8.91 -5.81 7.60
CA ASN A 141 -7.65 -6.21 8.24
C ASN A 141 -6.92 -7.31 7.47
N ALA A 142 -7.64 -8.28 6.90
CA ALA A 142 -7.04 -9.33 6.09
C ALA A 142 -6.39 -8.73 4.82
N ASP A 143 -7.09 -7.83 4.14
CA ASP A 143 -6.58 -7.14 2.95
C ASP A 143 -5.36 -6.29 3.29
N MET A 144 -5.41 -5.53 4.39
CA MET A 144 -4.27 -4.73 4.88
C MET A 144 -3.06 -5.59 5.23
N ASN A 145 -3.25 -6.75 5.88
CA ASN A 145 -2.15 -7.66 6.17
C ASN A 145 -1.51 -8.22 4.90
N GLY A 146 -2.32 -8.50 3.86
CA GLY A 146 -1.83 -8.91 2.55
C GLY A 146 -1.01 -7.81 1.88
N ILE A 147 -1.45 -6.55 1.96
CA ILE A 147 -0.71 -5.40 1.44
C ILE A 147 0.60 -5.21 2.22
N ALA A 148 0.56 -5.28 3.56
CA ALA A 148 1.74 -5.15 4.41
C ALA A 148 2.79 -6.25 4.17
N ALA A 149 2.37 -7.46 3.80
CA ALA A 149 3.28 -8.50 3.34
C ALA A 149 4.00 -8.08 2.05
N ARG A 150 3.25 -7.63 1.03
CA ARG A 150 3.84 -7.20 -0.25
C ARG A 150 4.76 -5.99 -0.09
N ILE A 151 4.45 -5.04 0.79
CA ILE A 151 5.34 -3.90 1.09
C ILE A 151 6.65 -4.37 1.73
N ARG A 152 6.62 -5.38 2.61
CA ARG A 152 7.84 -5.97 3.17
C ARG A 152 8.69 -6.65 2.09
N ASP A 153 8.06 -7.42 1.21
CA ASP A 153 8.76 -8.05 0.06
C ASP A 153 9.41 -7.00 -0.85
N LEU A 154 8.76 -5.84 -1.06
CA LEU A 154 9.35 -4.71 -1.78
C LEU A 154 10.58 -4.16 -1.02
N GLY A 155 10.49 -4.03 0.30
CA GLY A 155 11.61 -3.63 1.16
C GLY A 155 12.83 -4.54 1.02
N GLU A 156 12.63 -5.86 0.97
CA GLU A 156 13.69 -6.84 0.68
C GLU A 156 14.28 -6.67 -0.73
N GLY A 157 13.44 -6.29 -1.70
CA GLY A 157 13.86 -5.92 -3.05
C GLY A 157 14.84 -4.73 -3.07
N TYR A 158 14.55 -3.67 -2.29
CA TYR A 158 15.46 -2.53 -2.17
C TYR A 158 16.78 -2.92 -1.52
N GLN A 159 16.74 -3.71 -0.45
CA GLN A 159 17.95 -4.19 0.23
C GLN A 159 18.83 -5.02 -0.73
N THR A 160 18.22 -5.95 -1.46
CA THR A 160 18.92 -6.79 -2.43
C THR A 160 19.59 -5.97 -3.54
N LEU A 161 18.93 -4.91 -4.03
CA LEU A 161 19.53 -3.98 -4.99
C LEU A 161 20.71 -3.21 -4.39
N GLY A 162 20.58 -2.72 -3.15
CA GLY A 162 21.66 -2.05 -2.43
C GLY A 162 22.88 -2.94 -2.23
N ASP A 163 22.68 -4.18 -1.78
CA ASP A 163 23.76 -5.15 -1.54
C ASP A 163 24.47 -5.57 -2.83
N ARG A 164 23.74 -5.65 -3.95
CA ARG A 164 24.34 -5.88 -5.27
C ARG A 164 25.22 -4.70 -5.66
N GLN A 165 24.71 -3.48 -5.53
CA GLN A 165 25.45 -2.27 -5.87
C GLN A 165 26.72 -2.10 -5.02
N GLY A 166 26.69 -2.44 -3.74
CA GLY A 166 27.87 -2.43 -2.86
C GLY A 166 28.94 -3.43 -3.29
N ARG A 167 28.55 -4.69 -3.53
CA ARG A 167 29.50 -5.72 -4.01
C ARG A 167 30.11 -5.37 -5.36
N ASP A 168 29.30 -4.81 -6.26
CA ASP A 168 29.76 -4.39 -7.57
C ASP A 168 30.74 -3.21 -7.47
N ALA A 169 30.61 -2.35 -6.46
CA ALA A 169 31.57 -1.28 -6.18
C ALA A 169 32.90 -1.80 -5.60
N ASP A 170 32.85 -2.80 -4.70
CA ASP A 170 34.04 -3.41 -4.10
C ASP A 170 34.86 -4.20 -5.13
N ALA A 171 34.21 -4.94 -6.04
CA ALA A 171 34.86 -5.69 -7.13
C ALA A 171 35.57 -4.78 -8.14
N ASP A 172 35.20 -3.51 -8.13
CA ASP A 172 35.61 -2.47 -9.05
C ASP A 172 36.72 -1.56 -8.47
N ASP A 173 37.16 -1.76 -7.22
CA ASP A 173 38.29 -1.03 -6.60
C ASP A 173 39.63 -1.76 -6.85
N PRO A 174 40.53 -1.23 -7.70
CA PRO A 174 41.81 -1.85 -8.01
C PRO A 174 42.84 -1.81 -6.86
N ASN A 175 42.54 -1.18 -5.71
CA ASN A 175 43.46 -1.03 -4.58
C ASN A 175 42.97 -1.65 -3.25
N GLY A 176 41.91 -2.46 -3.24
CA GLY A 176 41.27 -2.93 -2.01
C GLY A 176 42.20 -3.67 -1.03
N GLN A 177 42.58 -2.99 0.05
CA GLN A 177 43.00 -3.63 1.31
C GLN A 177 41.72 -4.04 2.06
N GLY A 178 41.51 -5.35 2.21
CA GLY A 178 40.49 -5.94 3.08
C GLY A 178 40.91 -6.00 4.55
#